data_AF-A0A354FFW0-F1
#
_entry.id   AF-A0A354FFW0-F1
#
_cell.length_a   1.000
_cell.length_b   1.000
_cell.length_c   1.000
_cell.angle_alpha   90.00
_cell.angle_beta   90.00
_cell.angle_gamma   90.00
#
_symmetry.space_group_name_H-M   'P 1'
#
loop_
_entity.id
_entity.type
_entity.pdbx_description
1 polymer ?
#
loop_
_entity_poly.entity_id
_entity_poly.type
_entity_poly.pdbx_seq_one_letter_code
_entity_poly.pdbx_strand_id
1 'polypeptide(L)'
;MGRTINTNLRRKLIVSLSLLLIGSAGLTAWLFKQPATTEKQVPVYTCQQQSQVDYRVFLTPNDFFPETVAGPDQTYITSLTQYIETTFNYRFIGEAPADITGQYQVDAAVTGYVLQGKKGSQEGEPEKVEIWTKPSVLLPPQPFSTH
;
A
#
# COMPACT_ATOMS: atom_id res chain seq x y z
N MET A 1 -56.04 17.48 -53.71
CA MET A 1 -55.79 18.75 -52.98
C MET A 1 -54.52 18.60 -52.15
N GLY A 2 -53.38 19.08 -52.66
CA GLY A 2 -52.12 19.03 -51.93
C GLY A 2 -52.09 20.09 -50.84
N ARG A 3 -52.04 19.69 -49.56
CA ARG A 3 -51.86 20.62 -48.45
C ARG A 3 -50.45 21.20 -48.53
N THR A 4 -50.32 22.47 -48.92
CA THR A 4 -49.05 23.17 -48.97
C THR A 4 -48.65 23.55 -47.55
N ILE A 5 -47.52 23.02 -47.09
CA ILE A 5 -46.96 23.34 -45.77
C ILE A 5 -46.55 24.82 -45.78
N ASN A 6 -46.95 25.57 -44.75
CA ASN A 6 -46.57 26.97 -44.57
C ASN A 6 -45.04 27.11 -44.66
N THR A 7 -44.56 28.01 -45.52
CA THR A 7 -43.14 28.17 -45.86
C THR A 7 -42.26 28.45 -44.63
N ASN A 8 -42.79 29.15 -43.63
CA ASN A 8 -42.12 29.41 -42.35
C ASN A 8 -42.04 28.17 -41.46
N LEU A 9 -43.09 27.34 -41.45
CA LEU A 9 -43.10 26.07 -40.72
C LEU A 9 -42.15 25.06 -41.38
N ARG A 10 -42.16 24.99 -42.71
CA ARG A 10 -41.23 24.17 -43.50
C ARG A 10 -39.78 24.55 -43.22
N ARG A 11 -39.49 25.86 -43.14
CA ARG A 11 -38.14 26.36 -42.85
C ARG A 11 -37.68 25.99 -41.43
N LYS A 12 -38.56 26.11 -40.43
CA LYS A 12 -38.25 25.68 -39.04
C LYS A 12 -37.99 24.18 -38.94
N LEU A 13 -38.79 23.36 -39.62
CA LEU A 13 -38.62 21.90 -39.65
C LEU A 13 -37.30 21.50 -40.33
N ILE A 14 -36.95 22.12 -41.47
CA ILE A 14 -35.68 21.87 -42.16
C ILE A 14 -34.50 22.23 -41.26
N VAL A 15 -34.54 23.41 -40.60
CA VAL A 15 -33.45 23.83 -39.71
C VAL A 15 -33.30 22.87 -38.53
N SER A 16 -34.41 22.46 -37.90
CA SER A 16 -34.39 21.50 -36.80
C SER A 16 -33.84 20.13 -37.22
N LEU A 17 -34.26 19.63 -38.38
CA LEU A 17 -33.80 18.34 -38.90
C LEU A 17 -32.31 18.39 -39.26
N SER A 18 -31.85 19.47 -39.89
CA SER A 18 -30.43 19.68 -40.17
C SER A 18 -29.59 19.74 -38.89
N LEU A 19 -30.08 20.41 -37.84
CA LEU A 19 -29.39 20.49 -36.55
C LEU A 19 -29.26 19.10 -35.89
N LEU A 20 -30.33 18.31 -35.94
CA LEU A 20 -30.33 16.91 -35.47
C LEU A 20 -29.33 16.04 -36.23
N LEU A 21 -29.28 16.21 -37.55
CA LEU A 21 -28.39 15.44 -38.42
C LEU A 21 -26.92 15.76 -38.16
N ILE A 22 -26.59 17.04 -37.98
CA ILE A 22 -25.24 17.50 -37.62
C ILE A 22 -24.86 17.01 -36.23
N GLY A 23 -25.76 17.10 -35.26
CA GLY A 23 -25.54 16.60 -33.89
C GLY A 23 -25.28 15.10 -33.86
N SER A 24 -26.10 14.32 -34.58
CA SER A 24 -25.93 12.87 -34.70
C SER A 24 -24.59 12.50 -35.37
N ALA A 25 -24.25 13.14 -36.49
CA ALA A 25 -22.99 12.92 -37.17
C ALA A 25 -21.78 13.25 -36.27
N GLY A 26 -21.84 14.36 -35.52
CA GLY A 26 -20.81 14.75 -34.57
C GLY A 26 -20.61 13.74 -33.45
N LEU A 27 -21.70 13.24 -32.85
CA LEU A 27 -21.65 12.20 -31.82
C LEU A 27 -21.08 10.89 -32.35
N THR A 28 -21.48 10.46 -33.55
CA THR A 28 -20.94 9.24 -34.17
C THR A 28 -19.45 9.37 -34.48
N ALA A 29 -19.00 10.52 -35.01
CA ALA A 29 -17.59 10.77 -35.27
C ALA A 29 -16.76 10.83 -33.98
N TRP A 30 -17.35 11.36 -32.90
CA TRP A 30 -16.71 11.36 -31.59
C TRP A 30 -16.57 9.97 -30.99
N LEU A 31 -17.62 9.15 -31.05
CA LEU A 31 -17.59 7.74 -30.64
C LEU A 31 -16.58 6.93 -31.45
N PHE A 32 -16.49 7.16 -32.77
CA PHE A 32 -15.53 6.45 -33.63
C PHE A 32 -14.07 6.84 -33.36
N LYS A 33 -13.84 8.04 -32.80
CA LYS A 33 -12.51 8.49 -32.37
C LYS A 33 -12.12 8.00 -30.99
N GLN A 34 -13.05 7.41 -30.23
CA GLN A 34 -12.69 6.76 -28.97
C GLN A 34 -11.88 5.50 -29.30
N PRO A 35 -10.72 5.29 -28.66
CA PRO A 35 -9.91 4.12 -28.92
C PRO A 35 -10.72 2.86 -28.58
N ALA A 36 -10.91 1.99 -29.58
CA ALA A 36 -11.69 0.74 -29.45
C ALA A 36 -11.04 -0.26 -28.48
N THR A 37 -9.78 -0.04 -28.11
CA THR A 37 -9.03 -0.88 -27.18
C THR A 37 -8.74 -0.06 -25.93
N THR A 38 -9.38 -0.45 -24.81
CA THR A 38 -9.00 0.04 -23.48
C THR A 38 -7.92 -0.90 -22.96
N GLU A 39 -6.71 -0.38 -22.75
CA GLU A 39 -5.67 -1.13 -22.03
C GLU A 39 -6.14 -1.34 -20.58
N LYS A 40 -6.49 -2.59 -20.26
CA LYS A 40 -6.74 -3.00 -18.87
C LYS A 40 -5.50 -3.69 -18.35
N GLN A 41 -4.91 -3.12 -17.30
CA GLN A 41 -3.89 -3.80 -16.53
C GLN A 41 -4.59 -4.89 -15.70
N VAL A 42 -4.45 -6.14 -16.14
CA VAL A 42 -4.87 -7.31 -15.36
C VAL A 42 -3.63 -7.84 -14.66
N PRO A 43 -3.65 -8.05 -13.32
CA PRO A 43 -2.51 -8.63 -12.63
C PRO A 43 -2.22 -10.01 -13.23
N VAL A 44 -0.98 -10.23 -13.67
CA VAL A 44 -0.53 -11.47 -14.30
C VAL A 44 -0.29 -12.57 -13.25
N TYR A 45 -0.05 -12.16 -12.01
CA TYR A 45 0.21 -13.04 -10.88
C TYR A 45 -0.05 -12.30 -9.57
N THR A 46 -0.82 -12.88 -8.67
CA THR A 46 -1.06 -12.31 -7.33
C THR A 46 -0.30 -13.07 -6.25
N CYS A 47 0.22 -12.30 -5.28
CA CYS A 47 0.95 -12.81 -4.14
C CYS A 47 0.36 -12.22 -2.86
N GLN A 48 0.31 -13.03 -1.81
CA GLN A 48 -0.03 -12.60 -0.46
C GLN A 48 1.20 -12.72 0.43
N GLN A 49 1.45 -11.66 1.21
CA GLN A 49 2.58 -11.56 2.12
C GLN A 49 2.05 -11.23 3.52
N GLN A 50 2.54 -11.96 4.51
CA GLN A 50 2.22 -11.71 5.91
C GLN A 50 3.50 -11.81 6.75
N SER A 51 3.76 -10.79 7.56
CA SER A 51 4.87 -10.74 8.51
C SER A 51 4.34 -10.58 9.94
N GLN A 52 4.98 -11.27 10.88
CA GLN A 52 4.73 -11.15 12.31
C GLN A 52 6.08 -11.13 13.03
N VAL A 53 6.23 -10.18 13.96
CA VAL A 53 7.44 -10.02 14.77
C VAL A 53 7.03 -10.02 16.24
N ASP A 54 7.56 -10.97 16.99
CA ASP A 54 7.40 -11.05 18.44
C ASP A 54 8.77 -10.89 19.11
N TYR A 55 8.84 -10.26 20.28
CA TYR A 55 10.10 -10.13 21.01
C TYR A 55 9.90 -10.23 22.53
N ARG A 56 10.95 -10.69 23.20
CA ARG A 56 11.08 -10.72 24.66
C ARG A 56 12.37 -10.03 25.06
N VAL A 57 12.30 -9.26 26.15
CA VAL A 57 13.45 -8.55 26.69
C VAL A 57 13.92 -9.26 27.95
N PHE A 58 15.18 -9.71 27.93
CA PHE A 58 15.81 -10.35 29.07
C PHE A 58 16.61 -9.32 29.84
N LEU A 59 16.25 -9.13 31.11
CA LEU A 59 16.85 -8.17 32.01
C LEU A 59 17.96 -8.83 32.85
N THR A 60 19.02 -8.07 33.09
CA THR A 60 20.03 -8.42 34.10
C THR A 60 19.35 -8.46 35.48
N PRO A 61 19.65 -9.45 36.35
CA PRO A 61 19.11 -9.49 37.71
C PRO A 61 19.34 -8.17 38.43
N ASN A 62 18.28 -7.59 39.00
CA ASN A 62 18.30 -6.29 39.64
C ASN A 62 17.20 -6.18 40.71
N ASP A 63 17.32 -5.21 41.62
CA ASP A 63 16.39 -5.04 42.74
C ASP A 63 15.11 -4.26 42.37
N PHE A 64 15.01 -3.73 41.15
CA PHE A 64 13.90 -2.89 40.71
C PHE A 64 12.78 -3.69 40.05
N PHE A 65 13.11 -4.79 39.38
CA PHE A 65 12.18 -5.62 38.63
C PHE A 65 12.23 -7.07 39.15
N PRO A 66 11.10 -7.62 39.64
CA PRO A 66 11.05 -8.99 40.13
C PRO A 66 11.17 -10.02 39.00
N GLU A 67 10.77 -9.66 37.79
CA GLU A 67 10.81 -10.52 36.60
C GLU A 67 12.03 -10.18 35.73
N THR A 68 12.77 -11.20 35.30
CA THR A 68 13.94 -11.05 34.42
C THR A 68 13.59 -11.18 32.94
N VAL A 69 12.32 -11.42 32.61
CA VAL A 69 11.82 -11.53 31.23
C VAL A 69 10.58 -10.67 31.10
N ALA A 70 10.58 -9.77 30.13
CA ALA A 70 9.48 -8.86 29.87
C ALA A 70 8.98 -9.00 28.42
N GLY A 71 7.66 -8.89 28.25
CA GLY A 71 6.98 -8.99 26.96
C GLY A 71 6.99 -7.66 26.17
N PRO A 72 6.46 -7.62 24.95
CA PRO A 72 6.48 -6.40 24.15
C PRO A 72 5.73 -5.22 24.80
N ASP A 73 5.96 -4.02 24.24
CA ASP A 73 5.22 -2.77 24.53
C ASP A 73 5.47 -2.13 25.90
N GLN A 74 6.62 -2.42 26.50
CA GLN A 74 7.10 -1.73 27.70
C GLN A 74 8.31 -0.84 27.41
N THR A 75 8.58 0.12 28.30
CA THR A 75 9.78 0.95 28.24
C THR A 75 10.92 0.25 28.95
N TYR A 76 12.03 0.05 28.25
CA TYR A 76 13.19 -0.67 28.75
C TYR A 76 14.37 0.23 29.04
N ILE A 77 15.01 0.00 30.20
CA ILE A 77 16.27 0.64 30.55
C ILE A 77 17.39 -0.17 29.91
N THR A 78 18.09 0.41 28.94
CA THR A 78 19.16 -0.26 28.18
C THR A 78 20.24 -0.85 29.09
N SER A 79 20.63 -0.16 30.16
CA SER A 79 21.66 -0.65 31.09
C SER A 79 21.23 -1.87 31.92
N LEU A 80 19.93 -2.12 32.04
CA LEU A 80 19.37 -3.30 32.69
C LEU A 80 18.98 -4.39 31.70
N THR A 81 19.08 -4.13 30.40
CA THR A 81 18.73 -5.09 29.35
C THR A 81 19.97 -5.92 28.99
N GLN A 82 19.90 -7.23 29.19
CA GLN A 82 20.97 -8.15 28.84
C GLN A 82 20.96 -8.47 27.35
N TYR A 83 19.80 -8.89 26.83
CA TYR A 83 19.58 -9.12 25.40
C TYR A 83 18.09 -9.06 25.05
N ILE A 84 17.81 -8.92 23.76
CA ILE A 84 16.46 -8.99 23.20
C ILE A 84 16.41 -10.24 22.34
N GLU A 85 15.45 -11.11 22.63
CA GLU A 85 15.17 -12.28 21.81
C GLU A 85 13.99 -11.96 20.90
N THR A 86 14.17 -12.13 19.60
CA THR A 86 13.17 -11.80 18.59
C THR A 86 12.80 -13.05 17.79
N THR A 87 11.51 -13.26 17.55
CA THR A 87 10.98 -14.28 16.65
C THR A 87 10.33 -13.60 15.45
N PHE A 88 10.81 -13.92 14.25
CA PHE A 88 10.28 -13.39 12.99
C PHE A 88 9.59 -14.50 12.20
N ASN A 89 8.29 -14.34 11.96
CA ASN A 89 7.50 -15.25 11.15
C ASN A 89 7.09 -14.54 9.86
N TYR A 90 7.53 -15.08 8.71
CA TYR A 90 7.17 -14.56 7.39
C TYR A 90 6.49 -15.63 6.56
N ARG A 91 5.38 -15.26 5.93
CA ARG A 91 4.59 -16.12 5.06
C ARG A 91 4.43 -15.43 3.71
N PHE A 92 4.79 -16.17 2.66
CA PHE A 92 4.61 -15.79 1.27
C PHE A 92 3.77 -16.85 0.57
N ILE A 93 2.67 -16.46 -0.06
CA ILE A 93 1.78 -17.35 -0.80
C ILE A 93 1.56 -16.76 -2.19
N GLY A 94 1.93 -17.51 -3.23
CA GLY A 94 1.57 -17.21 -4.61
C GLY A 94 0.22 -17.84 -4.99
N GLU A 95 -0.46 -17.28 -5.98
CA GLU A 95 -1.76 -17.79 -6.45
C GLU A 95 -1.67 -19.17 -7.13
N ALA A 96 -0.53 -19.51 -7.74
CA ALA A 96 -0.32 -20.76 -8.48
C ALA A 96 1.16 -21.18 -8.42
N PRO A 97 1.50 -22.45 -8.68
CA PRO A 97 2.89 -22.84 -8.89
C PRO A 97 3.52 -22.02 -10.02
N ALA A 98 4.72 -21.52 -9.79
CA ALA A 98 5.49 -20.78 -10.79
C ALA A 98 6.97 -21.07 -10.61
N ASP A 99 7.68 -21.18 -11.72
CA ASP A 99 9.15 -21.25 -11.74
C ASP A 99 9.70 -19.88 -11.33
N ILE A 100 10.04 -19.73 -10.05
CA ILE A 100 10.57 -18.48 -9.50
C ILE A 100 11.98 -18.73 -9.00
N THR A 101 12.93 -18.02 -9.60
CA THR A 101 14.31 -17.93 -9.12
C THR A 101 14.60 -16.53 -8.63
N GLY A 102 15.32 -16.41 -7.53
CA GLY A 102 15.68 -15.10 -7.00
C GLY A 102 16.69 -15.17 -5.86
N GLN A 103 16.82 -14.05 -5.17
CA GLN A 103 17.61 -13.94 -3.95
C GLN A 103 16.75 -13.31 -2.85
N TYR A 104 16.94 -13.76 -1.61
CA TYR A 104 16.33 -13.17 -0.44
C TYR A 104 17.38 -12.89 0.63
N GLN A 105 17.20 -11.80 1.38
CA GLN A 105 18.02 -11.46 2.53
C GLN A 105 17.11 -11.01 3.67
N VAL A 106 17.59 -11.11 4.92
CA VAL A 106 16.86 -10.64 6.09
C VAL A 106 17.73 -9.65 6.85
N ASP A 107 17.30 -8.39 6.84
CA ASP A 107 17.91 -7.30 7.60
C ASP A 107 17.00 -6.95 8.78
N ALA A 108 17.61 -6.59 9.91
CA ALA A 108 16.91 -6.11 11.08
C ALA A 108 17.53 -4.80 11.57
N ALA A 109 16.72 -4.01 12.26
CA ALA A 109 17.17 -2.79 12.92
C ALA A 109 16.52 -2.69 14.29
N VAL A 110 17.32 -2.37 15.30
CA VAL A 110 16.80 -1.95 16.61
C VAL A 110 16.81 -0.44 16.63
N THR A 111 15.65 0.16 16.85
CA THR A 111 15.49 1.62 16.86
C THR A 111 14.99 2.10 18.21
N GLY A 112 15.71 3.06 18.80
CA GLY A 112 15.32 3.73 20.02
C GLY A 112 14.53 5.00 19.73
N TYR A 113 13.36 5.15 20.35
CA TYR A 113 12.51 6.33 20.23
C TYR A 113 12.39 7.09 21.56
N VAL A 114 12.18 8.39 21.48
CA VAL A 114 11.67 9.19 22.60
C VAL A 114 10.31 9.78 22.25
N LEU A 115 9.44 9.86 23.25
CA LEU A 115 8.14 10.48 23.13
C LEU A 115 8.28 11.98 23.39
N GLN A 116 8.13 12.81 22.35
CA GLN A 116 8.11 14.26 22.49
C GLN A 116 6.68 14.79 22.42
N GLY A 117 6.35 15.73 23.32
CA GLY A 117 5.09 16.46 23.22
C GLY A 117 5.11 17.36 21.98
N LYS A 118 4.06 17.31 21.16
CA LYS A 118 3.92 18.23 20.03
C LYS A 118 3.96 19.67 20.53
N LYS A 119 4.92 20.47 20.02
CA LYS A 119 4.95 21.91 20.28
C LYS A 119 3.69 22.54 19.67
N GLY A 120 2.74 22.94 20.51
CA GLY A 120 1.57 23.74 20.12
C GLY A 120 0.20 23.10 20.26
N SER A 121 0.07 21.90 20.83
CA SER A 121 -1.26 21.30 21.09
C SER A 121 -1.27 20.58 22.43
N GLN A 122 -2.01 21.14 23.38
CA GLN A 122 -2.53 20.37 24.51
C GLN A 122 -3.54 19.37 23.89
N GLU A 123 -3.42 18.07 24.19
CA GLU A 123 -4.21 16.96 23.60
C GLU A 123 -3.75 16.42 22.23
N GLY A 124 -2.45 16.14 22.06
CA GLY A 124 -1.96 15.27 21.00
C GLY A 124 -1.23 14.05 21.57
N GLU A 125 -1.41 12.87 20.95
CA GLU A 125 -0.54 11.72 21.23
C GLU A 125 0.93 12.14 21.05
N PRO A 126 1.82 11.72 21.96
CA PRO A 126 3.24 12.08 21.88
C PRO A 126 3.86 11.55 20.58
N GLU A 127 4.67 12.38 19.94
CA GLU A 127 5.37 12.02 18.71
C GLU A 127 6.58 11.15 19.03
N LYS A 128 6.68 9.98 18.38
CA LYS A 128 7.85 9.11 18.45
C LYS A 128 8.96 9.73 17.60
N VAL A 129 9.97 10.29 18.25
CA VAL A 129 11.18 10.80 17.59
C VAL A 129 12.27 9.75 17.71
N GLU A 130 12.78 9.27 16.58
CA GLU A 130 13.92 8.36 16.52
C GLU A 130 15.20 9.04 17.04
N ILE A 131 15.88 8.40 17.98
CA ILE A 131 17.17 8.88 18.54
C ILE A 131 18.35 8.12 17.94
N TRP A 132 18.20 6.81 17.77
CA TRP A 132 19.26 5.96 17.25
C TRP A 132 18.68 4.72 16.58
N THR A 133 19.42 4.20 15.60
CA THR A 133 19.14 2.94 14.94
C THR A 133 20.42 2.11 14.85
N LYS A 134 20.31 0.83 15.19
CA LYS A 134 21.38 -0.16 15.07
C LYS A 134 20.98 -1.22 14.04
N PRO A 135 21.47 -1.15 12.80
CA PRO A 135 21.20 -2.16 11.78
C PRO A 135 21.99 -3.45 12.06
N SER A 136 21.45 -4.59 11.62
CA SER A 136 22.06 -5.91 11.71
C SER A 136 21.57 -6.78 10.55
N VAL A 137 22.49 -7.44 9.86
CA VAL A 137 22.13 -8.45 8.84
C VAL A 137 21.89 -9.77 9.57
N LEU A 138 20.65 -10.26 9.55
CA LEU A 138 20.28 -11.54 10.17
C LEU A 138 20.55 -12.71 9.23
N LEU A 139 20.27 -12.52 7.94
CA LEU A 139 20.53 -13.50 6.90
C LEU A 139 21.08 -12.79 5.65
N PRO A 140 22.33 -13.06 5.24
CA PRO A 140 22.89 -12.50 4.01
C PRO A 140 22.16 -13.07 2.79
N PRO A 141 22.28 -12.43 1.60
CA PRO A 141 21.62 -12.89 0.37
C PRO A 141 21.75 -14.40 0.13
N GLN A 142 20.61 -15.08 0.11
CA GLN A 142 20.48 -16.50 -0.20
C GLN A 142 19.76 -16.65 -1.54
N PRO A 143 20.30 -17.42 -2.50
CA PRO A 143 19.57 -17.76 -3.70
C PRO A 143 18.43 -18.72 -3.38
N PHE A 144 17.33 -18.62 -4.12
CA PHE A 144 16.26 -19.62 -4.10
C PHE A 144 15.78 -19.94 -5.51
N SER A 145 15.29 -21.16 -5.68
CA SER A 145 14.59 -21.64 -6.87
C SER A 145 13.41 -22.49 -6.41
N THR A 146 12.23 -22.23 -6.95
CA THR A 146 11.06 -23.09 -6.82
C THR A 146 10.66 -23.56 -8.22
N HIS A 147 10.40 -24.86 -8.36
CA HIS A 147 9.97 -25.55 -9.58
C HIS A 147 8.59 -26.17 -9.36
#